data_AF-A0A3B0S921-F1
#
_entry.id   AF-A0A3B0S921-F1
#
_cell.length_a   1.000
_cell.length_b   1.000
_cell.length_c   1.000
_cell.angle_alpha   90.00
_cell.angle_beta   90.00
_cell.angle_gamma   90.00
#
_symmetry.space_group_name_H-M   'P 1'
#
loop_
_entity.id
_entity.type
_entity.pdbx_description
1 polymer ?
#
loop_
_entity_poly.entity_id
_entity_poly.type
_entity_poly.pdbx_seq_one_letter_code
_entity_poly.pdbx_strand_id
1 'polypeptide(L)' 'MGMGILLIGFAIAVMILFIPVAIGVGIKIIATDWYIANRRTLIIGLGALEIALLAAICVVFFGLAV' A
#
# COMPACT_ATOMS: atom_id res chain seq x y z
N MET A 1 2.64 8.42 27.70
CA MET A 1 2.65 9.18 26.43
C MET A 1 3.29 8.43 25.25
N GLY A 2 4.08 7.37 25.44
CA GLY A 2 4.75 6.64 24.32
C GLY A 2 3.88 5.65 23.52
N MET A 3 2.98 4.88 24.17
CA MET A 3 2.19 3.86 23.46
C MET A 3 1.15 4.43 22.48
N GLY A 4 0.58 5.60 22.76
CA GLY A 4 -0.45 6.21 21.91
C GLY A 4 0.09 6.60 20.53
N ILE A 5 1.31 7.12 20.46
CA ILE A 5 1.95 7.55 19.20
C ILE A 5 2.31 6.32 18.34
N LEU A 6 2.78 5.23 18.95
CA LEU A 6 3.05 3.97 18.24
C LEU A 6 1.78 3.36 17.64
N LEU A 7 0.68 3.35 18.38
CA LEU A 7 -0.60 2.83 17.88
C LEU A 7 -1.19 3.70 16.75
N ILE A 8 -1.09 5.03 16.87
CA ILE A 8 -1.51 5.96 15.81
C ILE A 8 -0.62 5.81 14.57
N GLY A 9 0.70 5.73 14.76
CA GLY A 9 1.65 5.54 13.65
C GLY A 9 1.41 4.23 12.91
N PHE A 10 1.17 3.13 13.62
CA PHE A 10 0.84 1.85 13.03
C PHE A 10 -0.50 1.90 12.28
N ALA A 11 -1.53 2.53 12.83
CA ALA A 11 -2.82 2.70 12.17
C ALA A 11 -2.69 3.49 10.86
N ILE A 12 -1.92 4.58 10.85
CA ILE A 12 -1.64 5.37 9.65
C ILE A 12 -0.87 4.52 8.62
N ALA A 13 0.14 3.76 9.06
CA ALA A 13 0.90 2.89 8.18
C ALA A 13 0.01 1.83 7.51
N VAL A 14 -0.91 1.22 8.25
CA VAL A 14 -1.90 0.28 7.70
C VAL A 14 -2.86 0.96 6.72
N MET A 15 -3.30 2.20 6.98
CA MET A 15 -4.12 2.95 6.04
C MET A 15 -3.41 3.21 4.70
N ILE A 16 -2.09 3.46 4.74
CA ILE A 16 -1.27 3.72 3.54
C ILE A 16 -1.18 2.46 2.65
N LEU A 17 -1.26 1.24 3.22
CA LEU A 17 -1.25 -0.01 2.46
C LEU A 17 -2.41 -0.12 1.47
N PHE A 18 -3.53 0.57 1.70
CA PHE A 18 -4.69 0.54 0.80
C PHE A 18 -4.60 1.54 -0.36
N ILE A 19 -3.62 2.45 -0.36
CA ILE A 19 -3.45 3.47 -1.41
C ILE A 19 -3.23 2.83 -2.80
N PRO A 20 -2.35 1.82 -2.98
CA PRO A 20 -2.16 1.15 -4.26
C PRO A 20 -3.47 0.55 -4.81
N VAL A 21 -4.27 -0.08 -3.95
CA VAL A 21 -5.56 -0.65 -4.32
C VAL A 21 -6.54 0.44 -4.77
N ALA A 22 -6.61 1.55 -4.02
CA ALA A 22 -7.45 2.68 -4.38
C ALA A 22 -7.05 3.29 -5.74
N ILE A 23 -5.75 3.42 -6.01
CA ILE A 23 -5.24 3.87 -7.32
C ILE A 23 -5.66 2.89 -8.43
N GLY A 24 -5.51 1.59 -8.21
CA GLY A 24 -5.93 0.58 -9.18
C GLY A 24 -7.41 0.62 -9.52
N VAL A 25 -8.26 0.80 -8.52
CA VAL A 25 -9.71 0.99 -8.71
C VAL A 25 -10.00 2.30 -9.43
N GLY A 26 -9.31 3.39 -9.09
CA GLY A 26 -9.46 4.68 -9.76
C GLY A 26 -9.12 4.61 -11.25
N ILE A 27 -8.01 3.98 -11.62
CA ILE A 27 -7.61 3.79 -13.03
C ILE A 27 -8.68 2.97 -13.77
N LYS A 28 -9.23 1.92 -13.15
CA LYS A 28 -10.30 1.13 -13.76
C LYS A 28 -11.54 1.98 -14.10
N ILE A 29 -11.87 2.96 -13.26
CA ILE A 29 -13.05 3.83 -13.43
C ILE A 29 -12.78 4.94 -14.46
N ILE A 30 -11.60 5.58 -14.42
CA ILE A 30 -11.30 6.77 -15.24
C ILE A 30 -10.83 6.37 -16.65
N ALA A 31 -10.08 5.28 -16.78
CA ALA A 31 -9.42 4.87 -18.02
C ALA A 31 -9.62 3.37 -18.29
N THR A 32 -10.89 2.96 -18.41
CA THR A 32 -11.29 1.55 -18.53
C THR A 32 -10.64 0.84 -19.73
N ASP A 33 -10.56 1.49 -20.90
CA ASP A 33 -9.97 0.88 -22.11
C ASP A 33 -8.47 0.59 -21.93
N TRP A 34 -7.75 1.54 -21.32
CA TRP A 34 -6.33 1.37 -21.00
C TRP A 34 -6.12 0.31 -19.91
N TYR A 35 -7.01 0.28 -18.90
CA TYR A 35 -7.00 -0.75 -17.86
C TYR A 35 -7.18 -2.15 -18.45
N ILE A 36 -8.09 -2.33 -19.42
CA ILE A 36 -8.31 -3.65 -20.05
C ILE A 36 -7.06 -4.09 -20.82
N ALA A 37 -6.44 -3.19 -21.59
CA ALA A 37 -5.22 -3.49 -22.34
C ALA A 37 -4.01 -3.82 -21.43
N ASN A 38 -3.91 -3.17 -20.26
CA ASN A 38 -2.75 -3.27 -19.37
C ASN A 38 -3.02 -3.97 -18.04
N ARG A 39 -4.16 -4.66 -17.92
CA ARG A 39 -4.67 -5.23 -16.66
C ARG A 39 -3.63 -6.08 -15.94
N ARG A 40 -2.90 -6.91 -16.68
CA ARG A 40 -1.88 -7.81 -16.12
C ARG A 40 -0.72 -7.03 -15.49
N THR A 41 -0.19 -6.05 -16.21
CA THR A 41 0.90 -5.19 -15.73
C THR A 41 0.46 -4.41 -14.50
N LEU A 42 -0.78 -3.92 -14.49
CA LEU A 42 -1.30 -3.13 -13.38
C LEU A 42 -1.49 -3.96 -12.10
N ILE A 43 -2.02 -5.19 -12.23
CA ILE A 43 -2.16 -6.10 -11.08
C ILE A 43 -0.79 -6.48 -10.50
N ILE A 44 0.17 -6.81 -11.36
CA ILE A 44 1.53 -7.18 -10.91
C ILE A 44 2.23 -5.98 -10.27
N GLY A 45 2.13 -4.80 -10.89
CA GLY A 45 2.75 -3.57 -10.40
C GLY A 45 2.18 -3.13 -9.06
N LEU A 46 0.86 -3.16 -8.90
CA LEU A 46 0.21 -2.82 -7.63
C LEU A 46 0.51 -3.85 -6.54
N GLY A 47 0.48 -5.15 -6.86
CA GLY A 47 0.81 -6.20 -5.89
C GLY A 47 2.27 -6.14 -5.43
N ALA A 48 3.20 -5.87 -6.34
CA ALA A 48 4.61 -5.66 -5.98
C ALA A 48 4.79 -4.42 -5.08
N LEU A 49 4.05 -3.34 -5.37
CA LEU A 49 4.06 -2.13 -4.55
C LEU A 49 3.52 -2.41 -3.13
N GLU A 50 2.42 -3.13 -2.99
CA GLU A 50 1.86 -3.51 -1.68
C GLU A 50 2.85 -4.34 -0.85
N ILE A 51 3.51 -5.32 -1.46
CA ILE A 51 4.51 -6.15 -0.78
C ILE A 51 5.71 -5.30 -0.32
N ALA A 52 6.19 -4.38 -1.16
CA ALA A 52 7.29 -3.50 -0.81
C ALA A 52 6.93 -2.55 0.35
N LEU A 53 5.71 -2.01 0.33
CA LEU A 53 5.19 -1.11 1.35
C LEU A 53 4.98 -1.83 2.68
N LEU A 54 4.46 -3.06 2.64
CA LEU A 54 4.35 -3.92 3.82
C LEU A 54 5.72 -4.23 4.41
N ALA A 55 6.70 -4.58 3.57
CA ALA A 55 8.07 -4.82 4.02
C ALA A 55 8.69 -3.57 4.66
N ALA A 56 8.48 -2.40 4.08
CA ALA A 56 8.97 -1.12 4.63
C ALA A 56 8.34 -0.82 6.00
N ILE A 57 7.03 -1.02 6.16
CA ILE A 57 6.35 -0.86 7.45
C ILE A 57 6.90 -1.87 8.46
N CYS A 58 7.08 -3.13 8.06
CA CYS A 58 7.66 -4.13 8.96
C CYS A 58 9.07 -3.75 9.42
N VAL A 59 9.92 -3.22 8.54
CA VAL A 59 11.27 -2.73 8.92
C VAL A 59 11.19 -1.54 9.86
N VAL A 60 10.29 -0.57 9.61
CA VAL A 60 10.17 0.61 10.46
C VAL A 60 9.61 0.28 11.85
N PHE A 61 8.65 -0.64 11.95
CA PHE A 61 8.01 -0.95 13.24
C PHE A 61 8.69 -2.09 14.00
N PHE A 62 9.27 -3.09 13.32
CA PHE A 62 9.94 -4.22 13.95
C PHE A 62 11.47 -4.14 13.89
N GLY A 63 12.05 -3.45 12.90
CA GLY A 63 13.50 -3.25 12.81
C GLY A 63 14.04 -2.18 13.77
N LEU A 64 13.21 -1.20 14.15
CA LEU A 64 13.50 -0.25 15.24
C LEU A 64 13.21 -0.82 16.64
N ALA A 65 12.67 -2.05 16.73
CA ALA A 65 12.35 -2.71 17.99
C ALA A 65 13.50 -3.58 18.54
N VAL A 66 14.69 -3.52 17.91
CA VAL A 66 15.96 -4.15 18.34
C VAL A 66 16.85 -3.11 19.00
#